data_AF-A0A2R6G629-F1
#
_entry.id   AF-A0A2R6G629-F1
#
_cell.length_a   1.000
_cell.length_b   1.000
_cell.length_c   1.000
_cell.angle_alpha   90.00
_cell.angle_beta   90.00
_cell.angle_gamma   90.00
#
_symmetry.space_group_name_H-M   'P 1'
#
loop_
_entity.id
_entity.type
_entity.pdbx_description
1 polymer ?
#
loop_
_entity_poly.entity_id
_entity_poly.type
_entity_poly.pdbx_seq_one_letter_code
_entity_poly.pdbx_strand_id
1 'polypeptide(L)'
;MEFTLINDASQDLTVTHVTVTPGDSSVDELHDEDGGIGRGVSEVHVDADVKDGVCDVSGSGSLPRTFDLATDGWSDDADAVAVLSAGSSGSFAPSRFEAGGTPVDMVGQAVDVDLDFEFDGGTTGSASFTLNPE
;
A
#
# COMPACT_ATOMS: atom_id res chain seq x y z
N MET A 1 11.28 -1.67 -2.70
CA MET A 1 10.92 -0.23 -2.70
C MET A 1 10.17 0.05 -1.40
N GLU A 2 10.41 1.20 -0.78
CA GLU A 2 9.74 1.63 0.46
C GLU A 2 9.73 3.15 0.51
N PHE A 3 8.70 3.74 1.13
CA PHE A 3 8.77 5.14 1.58
C PHE A 3 8.16 5.34 2.96
N THR A 4 8.61 6.41 3.61
CA THR A 4 8.16 6.78 4.96
C THR A 4 6.86 7.58 4.91
N LEU A 5 5.92 7.20 5.76
CA LEU A 5 4.71 7.94 6.08
C LEU A 5 4.92 8.72 7.37
N ILE A 6 4.47 9.96 7.42
CA ILE A 6 4.56 10.79 8.63
C ILE A 6 3.16 11.34 8.93
N ASN A 7 2.65 11.02 10.13
CA ASN A 7 1.42 11.62 10.63
C ASN A 7 1.77 12.90 11.40
N ASP A 8 1.87 14.03 10.70
CA ASP A 8 2.14 15.34 11.30
C ASP A 8 0.91 15.96 12.01
N ALA A 9 -0.22 15.26 12.05
CA ALA A 9 -1.42 15.73 12.73
C ALA A 9 -1.35 15.49 14.24
N SER A 10 -2.22 16.18 14.98
CA SER A 10 -2.38 16.00 16.43
C SER A 10 -3.40 14.91 16.79
N GLN A 11 -3.77 14.06 15.83
CA GLN A 11 -4.75 12.99 15.96
C GLN A 11 -4.22 11.72 15.31
N ASP A 12 -4.70 10.58 15.78
CA ASP A 12 -4.42 9.29 15.16
C ASP A 12 -5.05 9.27 13.76
N LEU A 13 -4.36 8.62 12.84
CA LEU A 13 -4.69 8.55 11.42
C LEU A 13 -4.83 7.09 11.03
N THR A 14 -5.95 6.74 10.40
CA THR A 14 -6.22 5.43 9.82
C THR A 14 -6.05 5.51 8.30
N VAL A 15 -5.10 4.78 7.73
CA VAL A 15 -5.00 4.61 6.28
C VAL A 15 -6.04 3.58 5.86
N THR A 16 -6.88 3.97 4.89
CA THR A 16 -8.02 3.15 4.44
C THR A 16 -7.81 2.61 3.04
N HIS A 17 -7.24 3.41 2.15
CA HIS A 17 -7.00 3.00 0.78
C HIS A 17 -5.59 3.37 0.35
N VAL A 18 -5.04 2.54 -0.54
CA VAL A 18 -3.77 2.78 -1.21
C VAL A 18 -3.96 2.57 -2.70
N THR A 19 -3.72 3.59 -3.51
CA THR A 19 -3.69 3.46 -4.97
C THR A 19 -2.25 3.37 -5.44
N VAL A 20 -1.94 2.35 -6.25
CA VAL A 20 -0.61 2.17 -6.85
C VAL A 20 -0.72 2.33 -8.36
N THR A 21 0.09 3.22 -8.93
CA THR A 21 0.13 3.51 -10.37
C THR A 21 1.57 3.50 -10.88
N PRO A 22 1.99 2.43 -11.60
CA PRO A 22 3.29 2.42 -12.27
C PRO A 22 3.34 3.50 -13.36
N GLY A 23 4.48 4.19 -13.49
CA GLY A 23 4.72 5.15 -14.57
C GLY A 23 4.96 4.47 -15.92
N ASP A 24 5.42 3.22 -15.92
CA ASP A 24 5.49 2.36 -17.10
C ASP A 24 4.22 1.51 -17.19
N SER A 25 3.37 1.79 -18.18
CA SER A 25 2.09 1.08 -18.37
C SER A 25 2.23 -0.39 -18.79
N SER A 26 3.44 -0.88 -19.03
CA SER A 26 3.69 -2.31 -19.24
C SER A 26 3.76 -3.09 -17.93
N VAL A 27 4.01 -2.40 -16.81
CA VAL A 27 3.92 -2.96 -15.46
C VAL A 27 2.44 -2.96 -15.06
N ASP A 28 1.87 -4.16 -14.96
CA ASP A 28 0.43 -4.35 -14.91
C ASP A 28 -0.05 -5.15 -13.70
N GLU A 29 0.85 -5.62 -12.82
CA GLU A 29 0.49 -6.42 -11.65
C GLU A 29 1.39 -6.15 -10.44
N LEU A 30 0.82 -6.25 -9.24
CA LEU A 30 1.50 -6.64 -8.02
C LEU A 30 1.21 -8.12 -7.77
N HIS A 31 2.23 -8.90 -7.41
CA HIS A 31 2.11 -10.35 -7.23
C HIS A 31 2.65 -10.79 -5.87
N ASP A 32 1.87 -11.62 -5.16
CA ASP A 32 2.28 -12.33 -3.96
C ASP A 32 2.99 -13.64 -4.34
N GLU A 33 4.30 -13.76 -4.04
CA GLU A 33 5.01 -15.01 -4.39
C GLU A 33 4.69 -16.19 -3.46
N ASP A 34 4.15 -15.87 -2.29
CA ASP A 34 3.94 -16.79 -1.19
C ASP A 34 2.52 -16.57 -0.63
N GLY A 35 1.80 -17.63 -0.26
CA GLY A 35 0.46 -17.51 0.33
C GLY A 35 0.44 -17.10 1.81
N GLY A 36 1.38 -16.24 2.22
CA GLY A 36 1.44 -15.64 3.56
C GLY A 36 0.81 -14.25 3.56
N ILE A 37 0.75 -13.61 4.73
CA ILE A 37 0.19 -12.26 4.87
C ILE A 37 1.25 -11.35 5.52
N GLY A 38 1.41 -10.16 4.97
CA GLY A 38 2.28 -9.12 5.50
C GLY A 38 3.36 -8.64 4.54
N ARG A 39 4.35 -7.95 5.10
CA ARG A 39 5.34 -7.19 4.33
C ARG A 39 6.08 -8.03 3.29
N GLY A 40 6.00 -7.60 2.03
CA GLY A 40 6.66 -8.24 0.89
C GLY A 40 5.99 -9.53 0.42
N VAL A 41 4.88 -9.91 1.06
CA VAL A 41 4.05 -11.04 0.67
C VAL A 41 2.73 -10.51 0.12
N SER A 42 1.97 -9.77 0.94
CA SER A 42 0.76 -9.09 0.50
C SER A 42 1.05 -7.95 -0.48
N GLU A 43 0.16 -7.71 -1.45
CA GLU A 43 0.31 -6.68 -2.48
C GLU A 43 0.65 -5.32 -1.87
N VAL A 44 -0.04 -4.97 -0.78
CA VAL A 44 0.19 -3.74 -0.04
C VAL A 44 0.43 -4.04 1.43
N HIS A 45 1.52 -3.50 1.97
CA HIS A 45 1.79 -3.46 3.39
C HIS A 45 2.11 -2.02 3.83
N VAL A 46 1.52 -1.61 4.94
CA VAL A 46 1.75 -0.33 5.60
C VAL A 46 2.15 -0.60 7.04
N ASP A 47 3.43 -0.42 7.36
CA ASP A 47 3.94 -0.43 8.73
C ASP A 47 3.41 0.80 9.49
N ALA A 48 2.87 0.60 10.68
CA ALA A 48 2.39 1.67 11.54
C ALA A 48 2.51 1.31 13.03
N ASP A 49 2.64 2.31 13.90
CA ASP A 49 3.01 2.08 15.30
C ASP A 49 1.88 1.52 16.18
N VAL A 50 0.62 1.78 15.84
CA VAL A 50 -0.54 1.24 16.57
C VAL A 50 -0.98 -0.09 15.97
N LYS A 51 -1.12 -0.14 14.63
CA LYS A 51 -1.56 -1.33 13.91
C LYS A 51 -1.11 -1.24 12.45
N ASP A 52 -0.36 -2.22 11.99
CA ASP A 52 0.00 -2.35 10.58
C ASP A 52 -1.24 -2.57 9.71
N GLY A 53 -1.19 -2.06 8.48
CA GLY A 53 -2.20 -2.33 7.47
C GLY A 53 -1.70 -3.24 6.37
N VAL A 54 -2.58 -4.10 5.88
CA VAL A 54 -2.32 -5.07 4.82
C VAL A 54 -3.55 -5.19 3.92
N CYS A 55 -3.31 -5.43 2.64
CA CYS A 55 -4.32 -5.89 1.70
C CYS A 55 -3.69 -6.98 0.85
N ASP A 56 -4.33 -8.15 0.87
CA ASP A 56 -3.81 -9.41 0.36
C ASP A 56 -4.76 -9.98 -0.70
N VAL A 57 -4.55 -9.58 -1.94
CA VAL A 57 -5.39 -10.00 -3.06
C VAL A 57 -4.97 -11.41 -3.47
N SER A 58 -5.94 -12.30 -3.69
CA SER A 58 -5.61 -13.64 -4.20
C SER A 58 -4.82 -13.60 -5.53
N GLY A 59 -3.54 -13.96 -5.47
CA GLY A 59 -2.65 -14.15 -6.61
C GLY A 59 -2.00 -12.87 -7.14
N SER A 60 -2.73 -12.10 -7.95
CA SER A 60 -2.18 -10.86 -8.50
C SER A 60 -3.19 -9.73 -8.43
N GLY A 61 -2.75 -8.58 -7.92
CA GLY A 61 -3.44 -7.32 -8.03
C GLY A 61 -3.08 -6.60 -9.33
N SER A 62 -4.00 -6.55 -10.30
CA SER A 62 -3.81 -5.76 -11.52
C SER A 62 -3.56 -4.28 -11.21
N LEU A 63 -2.72 -3.59 -11.99
CA LEU A 63 -2.37 -2.18 -11.85
C LEU A 63 -2.79 -1.34 -13.07
N PRO A 64 -3.07 -0.04 -12.91
CA PRO A 64 -3.17 0.68 -11.63
C PRO A 64 -4.41 0.25 -10.84
N ARG A 65 -4.30 0.22 -9.50
CA ARG A 65 -5.40 -0.22 -8.63
C ARG A 65 -5.38 0.49 -7.29
N THR A 66 -6.59 0.75 -6.81
CA THR A 66 -6.88 1.11 -5.42
C THR A 66 -7.13 -0.16 -4.62
N PHE A 67 -6.31 -0.38 -3.61
CA PHE A 67 -6.42 -1.42 -2.60
C PHE A 67 -7.17 -0.82 -1.41
N ASP A 68 -8.30 -1.42 -1.04
CA ASP A 68 -9.05 -1.06 0.16
C ASP A 68 -8.54 -1.95 1.29
N LEU A 69 -7.89 -1.34 2.29
CA LEU A 69 -7.27 -2.03 3.41
C LEU A 69 -8.30 -2.56 4.43
N ALA A 70 -9.57 -2.16 4.32
CA ALA A 70 -10.64 -2.69 5.15
C ALA A 70 -11.34 -3.89 4.50
N THR A 71 -11.29 -4.01 3.18
CA THR A 71 -11.80 -5.15 2.43
C THR A 71 -11.23 -5.16 1.00
N ASP A 72 -10.62 -6.24 0.60
CA ASP A 72 -10.12 -6.43 -0.77
C ASP A 72 -11.15 -7.07 -1.72
N GLY A 73 -12.35 -7.37 -1.20
CA GLY A 73 -13.44 -8.07 -1.89
C GLY A 73 -13.44 -9.59 -1.67
N TRP A 74 -12.47 -10.12 -0.93
CA TRP A 74 -12.39 -11.48 -0.45
C TRP A 74 -12.82 -11.54 1.03
N SER A 75 -13.19 -12.73 1.48
CA SER A 75 -13.69 -12.95 2.84
C SER A 75 -12.70 -13.84 3.58
N ASP A 76 -11.50 -13.33 3.78
CA ASP A 76 -10.50 -13.85 4.69
C ASP A 76 -10.15 -12.80 5.76
N ASP A 77 -9.37 -13.19 6.76
CA ASP A 77 -8.91 -12.27 7.81
C ASP A 77 -7.58 -11.59 7.39
N ALA A 78 -7.29 -11.48 6.09
CA ALA A 78 -6.01 -11.01 5.58
C ALA A 78 -5.94 -9.48 5.40
N ASP A 79 -7.08 -8.80 5.46
CA ASP A 79 -7.16 -7.34 5.37
C ASP A 79 -7.07 -6.65 6.73
N ALA A 80 -6.32 -5.56 6.78
CA ALA A 80 -6.27 -4.68 7.92
C ALA A 80 -5.97 -3.23 7.53
N VAL A 81 -6.75 -2.30 8.08
CA VAL A 81 -6.38 -0.88 8.04
C VAL A 81 -5.15 -0.60 8.90
N ALA A 82 -4.30 0.33 8.43
CA ALA A 82 -3.13 0.80 9.18
C ALA A 82 -3.52 1.98 10.09
N VAL A 83 -2.99 2.02 11.30
CA VAL A 83 -3.26 3.10 12.27
C VAL A 83 -1.95 3.69 12.79
N LEU A 84 -1.74 4.97 12.52
CA LEU A 84 -0.59 5.76 12.97
C LEU A 84 -1.02 6.69 14.11
N SER A 85 -0.32 6.65 15.24
CA SER A 85 -0.53 7.63 16.31
C SER A 85 -0.18 9.06 15.86
N ALA A 86 -0.76 10.05 16.54
CA ALA A 86 -0.40 11.45 16.35
C ALA A 86 1.12 11.70 16.46
N GLY A 87 1.73 12.33 15.45
CA GLY A 87 3.16 12.63 15.41
C GLY A 87 4.08 11.44 15.15
N SER A 88 3.53 10.26 14.84
CA SER A 88 4.31 9.05 14.55
C SER A 88 4.67 8.95 13.06
N SER A 89 5.53 7.98 12.75
CA SER A 89 5.91 7.63 11.39
C SER A 89 5.71 6.15 11.14
N GLY A 90 5.36 5.81 9.90
CA GLY A 90 5.25 4.45 9.39
C GLY A 90 5.96 4.30 8.05
N SER A 91 5.71 3.21 7.34
CA SER A 91 6.23 3.01 5.98
C SER A 91 5.25 2.24 5.10
N PHE A 92 5.27 2.51 3.80
CA PHE A 92 4.58 1.70 2.81
C PHE A 92 5.59 0.86 2.04
N ALA A 93 5.24 -0.40 1.78
CA ALA A 93 5.97 -1.30 0.91
C ALA A 93 4.96 -2.13 0.07
N PRO A 94 5.06 -2.09 -1.27
CA PRO A 94 4.32 -3.04 -2.11
C PRO A 94 5.05 -4.38 -2.20
N SER A 95 4.34 -5.42 -2.66
CA SER A 95 4.95 -6.66 -3.12
C SER A 95 5.69 -6.46 -4.45
N ARG A 96 5.93 -7.54 -5.20
CA ARG A 96 6.67 -7.48 -6.46
C ARG A 96 5.80 -6.96 -7.60
N PHE A 97 6.38 -6.09 -8.42
CA PHE A 97 5.82 -5.69 -9.71
C PHE A 97 6.09 -6.70 -10.81
N GLU A 98 5.08 -6.93 -11.65
CA GLU A 98 5.20 -7.76 -12.86
C GLU A 98 4.68 -7.05 -14.10
N ALA A 99 5.19 -7.48 -15.25
CA ALA A 99 4.72 -7.10 -16.59
C ALA A 99 4.36 -8.36 -17.36
N GLY A 100 3.06 -8.61 -17.55
CA GLY A 100 2.57 -9.81 -18.22
C GLY A 100 3.02 -11.12 -17.54
N GLY A 101 3.01 -11.14 -16.20
CA GLY A 101 3.41 -12.30 -15.38
C GLY A 101 4.92 -12.53 -15.29
N THR A 102 5.73 -11.52 -15.62
CA THR A 102 7.19 -11.57 -15.48
C THR A 102 7.66 -10.50 -14.47
N PRO A 103 8.46 -10.87 -13.46
CA PRO A 103 9.10 -9.93 -12.54
C PRO A 103 9.76 -8.73 -13.23
N VAL A 104 9.47 -7.52 -12.74
CA VAL A 104 10.09 -6.28 -13.18
C VAL A 104 10.93 -5.67 -12.07
N ASP A 105 12.16 -5.27 -12.41
CA ASP A 105 12.98 -4.41 -11.56
C ASP A 105 12.58 -2.94 -11.80
N MET A 106 12.08 -2.29 -10.76
CA MET A 106 11.55 -0.92 -10.84
C MET A 106 12.65 0.15 -10.76
N VAL A 107 13.94 -0.20 -10.79
CA VAL A 107 15.04 0.77 -10.81
C VAL A 107 14.87 1.74 -11.99
N GLY A 108 14.79 3.04 -11.68
CA GLY A 108 14.57 4.11 -12.65
C GLY A 108 13.14 4.22 -13.18
N GLN A 109 12.19 3.42 -12.68
CA GLN A 109 10.77 3.49 -13.03
C GLN A 109 9.97 4.16 -11.91
N ALA A 110 9.33 5.28 -12.23
CA ALA A 110 8.50 5.97 -11.26
C ALA A 110 7.25 5.13 -10.89
N VAL A 111 6.83 5.21 -9.64
CA VAL A 111 5.55 4.67 -9.16
C VAL A 111 4.84 5.75 -8.35
N ASP A 112 3.65 6.12 -8.80
CA ASP A 112 2.79 7.02 -8.04
C ASP A 112 1.97 6.22 -7.04
N VAL A 113 1.93 6.70 -5.79
CA VAL A 113 1.18 6.12 -4.68
C VAL A 113 0.29 7.19 -4.08
N ASP A 114 -1.02 6.96 -4.11
CA ASP A 114 -2.01 7.81 -3.44
C ASP A 114 -2.56 7.09 -2.21
N LEU A 115 -2.66 7.79 -1.09
CA LEU A 115 -3.22 7.29 0.16
C LEU A 115 -4.49 8.07 0.49
N ASP A 116 -5.56 7.34 0.84
CA ASP A 116 -6.74 7.93 1.48
C ASP A 116 -6.79 7.52 2.95
N PHE A 117 -7.05 8.48 3.83
CA PHE A 117 -7.02 8.29 5.27
C PHE A 117 -8.15 9.01 6.01
N GLU A 118 -8.42 8.57 7.22
CA GLU A 118 -9.39 9.13 8.15
C GLU A 118 -8.74 9.38 9.51
N PHE A 119 -8.93 10.58 10.08
CA PHE A 119 -8.55 10.87 11.46
C PHE A 119 -9.63 10.41 12.44
N ASP A 120 -9.27 10.15 13.70
CA ASP A 120 -10.20 9.77 14.79
C ASP A 120 -11.45 10.67 14.93
N GLY A 121 -11.39 11.92 14.46
CA GLY A 121 -12.53 12.84 14.42
C GLY A 121 -13.50 12.65 13.24
N GLY A 122 -13.30 11.65 12.39
CA GLY A 122 -14.06 11.38 11.16
C GLY A 122 -13.71 12.29 9.98
N THR A 123 -12.63 13.06 10.08
CA THR A 123 -12.16 13.91 8.98
C THR A 123 -11.33 13.05 8.03
N THR A 124 -11.68 13.07 6.75
CA THR A 124 -10.94 12.34 5.71
C THR A 124 -9.96 13.25 4.98
N GLY A 125 -8.92 12.65 4.41
CA GLY A 125 -7.93 13.33 3.59
C GLY A 125 -7.22 12.36 2.65
N SER A 126 -6.37 12.93 1.78
CA SER A 126 -5.54 12.16 0.87
C SER A 126 -4.14 12.74 0.71
N ALA A 127 -3.17 11.90 0.33
CA ALA A 127 -1.79 12.28 0.07
C ALA A 127 -1.21 11.49 -1.10
N SER A 128 -0.41 12.15 -1.94
CA SER A 128 0.19 11.56 -3.14
C SER A 128 1.72 11.61 -3.06
N PHE A 129 2.36 10.52 -3.46
CA PHE A 129 3.80 10.34 -3.45
C PHE A 129 4.26 9.76 -4.79
N THR A 130 5.36 10.27 -5.34
CA THR A 130 6.03 9.64 -6.49
C THR A 130 7.33 9.00 -6.01
N LEU A 131 7.40 7.69 -6.13
CA LEU A 131 8.55 6.87 -5.78
C LEU A 131 9.44 6.70 -6.99
N ASN A 132 10.74 6.88 -6.81
CA ASN A 132 11.75 6.63 -7.84
C ASN A 132 12.77 5.63 -7.27
N PRO A 133 12.58 4.31 -7.49
CA PRO A 133 13.52 3.31 -7.03
C PRO A 133 14.89 3.49 -7.70
N GLU A 134 15.97 3.34 -6.91
CA GLU A 134 17.37 3.44 -7.33
C GLU A 134 18.12 2.12 -7.13
#